data_AF-A0A3N5EGG9-F1
#
_entry.id   AF-A0A3N5EGG9-F1
#
_cell.length_a   1.000
_cell.length_b   1.000
_cell.length_c   1.000
_cell.angle_alpha   90.00
_cell.angle_beta   90.00
_cell.angle_gamma   90.00
#
_symmetry.space_group_name_H-M   'P 1'
#
loop_
_entity.id
_entity.type
_entity.pdbx_description
1 polymer ?
#
loop_
_entity_poly.entity_id
_entity_poly.type
_entity_poly.pdbx_seq_one_letter_code
_entity_poly.pdbx_strand_id
1 'polypeptide(L)' 'MFTDTINKCAANAARIARLSSNNPLGFWISSAMAGAYVGLGIILIFT' A
#
# COMPACT_ATOMS: atom_id res chain seq x y z
N MET A 1 -12.67 -20.96 -5.31
CA MET A 1 -11.93 -20.16 -6.31
C MET A 1 -11.78 -18.69 -5.92
N PHE A 2 -12.86 -17.97 -5.53
CA PHE A 2 -12.75 -16.56 -5.11
C PHE A 2 -12.64 -16.34 -3.59
N THR A 3 -13.17 -17.26 -2.78
CA THR A 3 -13.12 -17.19 -1.31
C THR A 3 -11.71 -16.99 -0.78
N ASP A 4 -10.71 -17.71 -1.30
CA ASP A 4 -9.33 -17.59 -0.81
C ASP A 4 -8.74 -16.22 -1.11
N THR A 5 -9.03 -15.66 -2.29
CA THR A 5 -8.61 -14.32 -2.68
C THR A 5 -9.30 -13.25 -1.83
N ILE A 6 -10.61 -13.40 -1.60
CA ILE A 6 -11.38 -12.52 -0.71
C ILE A 6 -10.79 -12.54 0.70
N ASN A 7 -10.47 -13.72 1.24
CA ASN A 7 -9.87 -13.86 2.56
C ASN A 7 -8.48 -13.22 2.64
N LYS A 8 -7.65 -13.34 1.59
CA LYS A 8 -6.35 -12.65 1.52
C LYS A 8 -6.50 -11.13 1.51
N CYS A 9 -7.44 -10.60 0.74
CA CYS A 9 -7.73 -9.17 0.72
C CYS A 9 -8.23 -8.68 2.08
N ALA A 10 -9.12 -9.42 2.73
CA ALA A 10 -9.62 -9.12 4.07
C ALA A 10 -8.49 -9.12 5.13
N ALA A 11 -7.61 -10.12 5.08
CA ALA A 11 -6.44 -10.19 5.97
C ALA A 11 -5.48 -8.99 5.75
N ASN A 12 -5.25 -8.59 4.50
CA ASN A 12 -4.44 -7.42 4.19
C ASN A 12 -5.11 -6.11 4.64
N ALA A 13 -6.44 -5.98 4.51
CA ALA A 13 -7.18 -4.82 4.99
C ALA A 13 -7.02 -4.66 6.52
N ALA A 14 -7.14 -5.76 7.28
CA ALA A 14 -6.89 -5.75 8.72
C ALA A 14 -5.45 -5.35 9.06
N ARG A 15 -4.47 -5.78 8.25
CA ARG A 15 -3.06 -5.37 8.41
C ARG A 15 -2.86 -3.87 8.16
N ILE A 16 -3.49 -3.31 7.13
CA ILE A 16 -3.42 -1.87 6.82
C ILE A 16 -4.06 -1.06 7.94
N ALA A 17 -5.21 -1.48 8.47
CA ALA A 17 -5.86 -0.83 9.60
C ALA A 17 -4.96 -0.82 10.84
N ARG A 18 -4.34 -1.97 11.17
CA ARG A 18 -3.36 -2.07 12.27
C ARG A 18 -2.13 -1.19 12.03
N LEU A 19 -1.61 -1.14 10.80
CA LEU A 19 -0.47 -0.28 10.47
C LEU A 19 -0.80 1.20 10.71
N SER A 20 -1.98 1.63 10.26
CA SER A 20 -2.46 3.00 10.46
C SER A 20 -2.59 3.36 11.95
N SER A 21 -3.18 2.49 12.77
CA SER A 21 -3.39 2.76 14.19
C SER A 21 -2.14 2.59 15.06
N ASN A 22 -1.33 1.56 14.80
CA ASN A 22 -0.21 1.20 15.69
C ASN A 22 1.12 1.84 15.28
N ASN A 23 1.26 2.26 14.02
CA ASN A 23 2.48 2.91 13.52
C ASN A 23 2.13 3.97 12.46
N PRO A 24 1.60 5.14 12.88
CA PRO A 24 1.17 6.19 11.97
C PRO A 24 2.33 6.73 11.10
N LEU A 25 3.55 6.83 11.65
CA LEU A 25 4.74 7.22 10.88
C LEU A 25 5.03 6.23 9.74
N GLY A 26 5.01 4.92 10.04
CA GLY A 26 5.19 3.88 9.03
C GLY A 26 4.10 3.92 7.95
N PHE A 27 2.85 4.21 8.33
CA PHE A 27 1.75 4.38 7.38
C PHE A 27 2.00 5.54 6.41
N TRP A 28 2.38 6.73 6.91
CA TRP A 28 2.66 7.89 6.07
C TRP A 28 3.85 7.69 5.15
N ILE A 29 4.96 7.14 5.66
CA ILE A 29 6.16 6.87 4.87
C ILE A 29 5.84 5.85 3.77
N SER A 30 5.15 4.76 4.10
CA SER A 30 4.78 3.75 3.10
C SER A 30 3.84 4.31 2.03
N SER A 31 2.95 5.24 2.39
CA SER A 31 2.05 5.91 1.45
C SER A 31 2.80 6.88 0.53
N ALA A 32 3.73 7.67 1.08
CA ALA A 32 4.60 8.54 0.29
C ALA A 32 5.48 7.73 -0.69
N MET A 33 5.99 6.59 -0.24
CA MET A 33 6.83 5.70 -1.02
C MET A 33 6.06 5.09 -2.21
N ALA A 34 4.78 4.72 -2.04
CA ALA A 34 3.93 4.29 -3.14
C ALA A 34 3.78 5.37 -4.22
N GLY A 35 3.58 6.63 -3.81
CA GLY A 35 3.55 7.78 -4.73
C GLY A 35 4.87 7.99 -5.46
N ALA A 36 6.00 7.89 -4.76
CA ALA A 36 7.32 8.04 -5.36
C ALA A 36 7.61 6.97 -6.42
N TYR A 37 7.28 5.69 -6.16
CA TYR A 37 7.49 4.63 -7.15
C TYR A 37 6.67 4.82 -8.42
N VAL A 38 5.41 5.27 -8.29
CA VAL A 38 4.60 5.64 -9.46
C VAL A 38 5.21 6.85 -10.17
N GLY A 39 5.60 7.89 -9.42
CA GLY A 39 6.21 9.10 -9.96
C GLY A 39 7.50 8.85 -10.73
N LEU A 40 8.35 7.94 -10.27
CA LEU A 40 9.55 7.52 -11.00
C LEU A 40 9.22 6.90 -12.35
N GLY A 41 8.15 6.11 -12.44
CA GLY A 41 7.64 5.59 -13.70
C GLY A 41 7.16 6.70 -14.64
N ILE A 42 6.49 7.73 -14.11
CA ILE A 42 6.08 8.92 -14.87
C ILE A 42 7.30 9.68 -15.39
N ILE A 43 8.29 9.94 -14.56
CA ILE A 43 9.52 10.63 -14.97
C ILE A 43 10.19 9.87 -16.12
N LEU A 44 10.29 8.54 -16.00
CA LEU A 44 10.90 7.70 -17.03
C LEU A 44 10.23 7.79 -18.40
N ILE A 45 8.89 7.84 -18.47
CA ILE A 45 8.17 7.87 -19.76
C ILE A 45 8.10 9.28 -20.37
N PHE A 46 8.38 10.33 -19.59
CA PHE A 46 8.32 11.72 -20.02
C PHE A 46 9.71 12.37 -20.21
N THR A 47 10.79 11.68 -19.85
CA THR A 47 12.18 12.10 -20.11
C THR A 47 12.76 11.43 -21.34
#